data_AF-N1VYG5-F1
#
_entry.id   AF-N1VYG5-F1
#
_cell.length_a   1.000
_cell.length_b   1.000
_cell.length_c   1.000
_cell.angle_alpha   90.00
_cell.angle_beta   90.00
_cell.angle_gamma   90.00
#
_symmetry.space_group_name_H-M   'P 1'
#
loop_
_entity.id
_entity.type
_entity.pdbx_description
1 polymer ?
#
loop_
_entity_poly.entity_id
_entity_poly.type
_entity_poly.pdbx_seq_one_letter_code
_entity_poly.pdbx_strand_id
1 'polypeptide(L)'
;MNQPIENPSKHGYEIHHDTCFGCGKENPLGLVADFTFHDETGEVNFTYSFKKMYNGAPGFVHGGILSTVLDEAMGGLCFHLGYIVMTDTMSFKFHKATPVEKELLIRAWPIKKAKRKVLLECELTSLDGEILYVKGEGAFHILPPRFFSDKLTGGKIAIANELLSVNKLKRAHLFDRIET
;
A
#
# COMPACT_ATOMS: atom_id res chain seq x y z
N MET A 1 -4.96 -9.25 -29.89
CA MET A 1 -4.51 -10.02 -28.70
C MET A 1 -3.44 -9.19 -28.03
N ASN A 2 -3.68 -8.73 -26.79
CA ASN A 2 -2.63 -8.04 -26.04
C ASN A 2 -1.54 -9.04 -25.69
N GLN A 3 -0.28 -8.59 -25.73
CA GLN A 3 0.85 -9.41 -25.30
C GLN A 3 0.72 -9.76 -23.81
N PRO A 4 1.19 -10.94 -23.38
CA PRO A 4 1.17 -11.31 -21.97
C PRO A 4 2.04 -10.35 -21.15
N ILE A 5 1.60 -10.04 -19.94
CA ILE A 5 2.32 -9.21 -18.98
C ILE A 5 3.46 -10.04 -18.39
N GLU A 6 4.70 -9.62 -18.61
CA GLU A 6 5.88 -10.31 -18.10
C GLU A 6 6.49 -9.64 -16.85
N ASN A 7 6.29 -8.33 -16.73
CA ASN A 7 6.85 -7.51 -15.66
C ASN A 7 5.87 -7.38 -14.49
N PRO A 8 6.37 -7.47 -13.23
CA PRO A 8 5.51 -7.25 -12.07
C PRO A 8 5.09 -5.78 -11.99
N SER A 9 3.94 -5.55 -11.36
CA SER A 9 3.46 -4.18 -11.07
C SER A 9 4.49 -3.38 -10.26
N LYS A 10 4.58 -2.09 -10.56
CA LYS A 10 5.44 -1.12 -9.89
C LYS A 10 4.64 -0.10 -9.09
N HIS A 11 3.43 0.22 -9.53
CA HIS A 11 2.59 1.28 -8.96
C HIS A 11 1.21 0.75 -8.57
N GLY A 12 0.63 1.27 -7.49
CA GLY A 12 -0.64 0.76 -6.95
C GLY A 12 -1.81 0.85 -7.94
N TYR A 13 -1.83 1.90 -8.78
CA TYR A 13 -2.91 2.15 -9.74
C TYR A 13 -2.96 1.14 -10.91
N GLU A 14 -1.93 0.30 -11.09
CA GLU A 14 -1.89 -0.68 -12.19
C GLU A 14 -2.83 -1.86 -11.95
N ILE A 15 -3.12 -2.19 -10.69
CA ILE A 15 -3.93 -3.34 -10.29
C ILE A 15 -5.33 -2.91 -9.83
N HIS A 16 -5.43 -1.76 -9.18
CA HIS A 16 -6.65 -1.30 -8.54
C HIS A 16 -7.47 -0.35 -9.43
N HIS A 17 -8.70 -0.04 -9.02
CA HIS A 17 -9.61 0.80 -9.80
C HIS A 17 -9.19 2.29 -9.79
N ASP A 18 -9.46 3.01 -10.89
CA ASP A 18 -8.99 4.39 -11.10
C ASP A 18 -9.62 5.43 -10.15
N THR A 19 -10.72 5.07 -9.49
CA THR A 19 -11.42 5.91 -8.50
C THR A 19 -11.08 5.56 -7.05
N CYS A 20 -10.09 4.70 -6.82
CA CYS A 20 -9.62 4.34 -5.47
C CYS A 20 -9.27 5.58 -4.65
N PHE A 21 -9.59 5.57 -3.35
CA PHE A 21 -9.24 6.66 -2.46
C PHE A 21 -7.72 6.80 -2.32
N GLY A 22 -6.95 5.70 -2.21
CA GLY A 22 -5.49 5.75 -2.18
C GLY A 22 -4.85 6.09 -3.52
N CYS A 23 -4.88 5.16 -4.47
CA CYS A 23 -4.06 5.20 -5.69
C CYS A 23 -4.78 5.71 -6.93
N GLY A 24 -6.10 5.94 -6.83
CA GLY A 24 -6.94 6.24 -7.98
C GLY A 24 -6.60 7.59 -8.58
N LYS A 25 -6.06 7.60 -9.80
CA LYS A 25 -5.69 8.83 -10.52
C LYS A 25 -6.89 9.70 -10.90
N GLU A 26 -8.07 9.11 -10.96
CA GLU A 26 -9.31 9.80 -11.32
C GLU A 26 -10.13 10.23 -10.09
N ASN A 27 -9.65 9.98 -8.86
CA ASN A 27 -10.32 10.45 -7.65
C ASN A 27 -9.78 11.82 -7.22
N PRO A 28 -10.50 12.93 -7.50
CA PRO A 28 -10.01 14.28 -7.17
C PRO A 28 -9.93 14.56 -5.66
N LEU A 29 -10.61 13.75 -4.85
CA LEU A 29 -10.63 13.84 -3.39
C LEU A 29 -9.79 12.73 -2.74
N GLY A 30 -9.18 11.85 -3.53
CA GLY A 30 -8.29 10.80 -3.05
C GLY A 30 -6.91 11.31 -2.66
N LEU A 31 -6.12 10.42 -2.07
CA LEU A 31 -4.72 10.65 -1.79
C LEU A 31 -3.91 10.81 -3.08
N VAL A 32 -4.28 10.07 -4.13
CA VAL A 32 -3.57 9.99 -5.42
C VAL A 32 -2.09 9.66 -5.20
N ALA A 33 -1.82 8.76 -4.27
CA ALA A 33 -0.49 8.30 -3.92
C ALA A 33 -0.07 7.13 -4.83
N ASP A 34 1.22 7.05 -5.12
CA ASP A 34 1.74 6.11 -6.12
C ASP A 34 1.93 4.69 -5.58
N PHE A 35 2.20 4.57 -4.27
CA PHE A 35 2.51 3.32 -3.57
C PHE A 35 3.56 2.48 -4.31
N THR A 36 4.64 3.13 -4.73
CA THR A 36 5.69 2.52 -5.56
C THR A 36 6.34 1.33 -4.85
N PHE A 37 6.39 0.19 -5.51
CA PHE A 37 7.11 -0.99 -5.03
C PHE A 37 8.59 -0.91 -5.37
N HIS A 38 9.48 -1.33 -4.47
CA HIS A 38 10.94 -1.37 -4.67
C HIS A 38 11.44 -2.80 -4.61
N ASP A 39 11.87 -3.36 -5.75
CA ASP A 39 12.24 -4.78 -5.85
C ASP A 39 13.52 -5.14 -5.10
N GLU A 40 14.43 -4.18 -4.90
CA GLU A 40 15.67 -4.39 -4.14
C GLU A 40 15.39 -4.65 -2.66
N THR A 41 14.50 -3.84 -2.07
CA THR A 41 14.14 -3.90 -0.64
C THR A 41 12.92 -4.80 -0.37
N GLY A 42 12.08 -5.05 -1.38
CA GLY A 42 10.85 -5.83 -1.23
C GLY A 42 9.72 -5.07 -0.54
N GLU A 43 9.74 -3.74 -0.59
CA GLU A 43 8.86 -2.86 0.18
C GLU A 43 8.08 -1.91 -0.75
N VAL A 44 6.97 -1.35 -0.25
CA VAL A 44 6.40 -0.13 -0.82
C VAL A 44 7.09 1.06 -0.17
N ASN A 45 7.61 1.98 -0.97
CA ASN A 45 8.34 3.16 -0.51
C ASN A 45 8.09 4.33 -1.47
N PHE A 46 7.57 5.43 -0.94
CA PHE A 46 7.27 6.64 -1.71
C PHE A 46 7.29 7.88 -0.83
N THR A 47 7.49 9.05 -1.44
CA THR A 47 7.33 10.33 -0.76
C THR A 47 5.90 10.83 -0.91
N TYR A 48 5.41 11.51 0.12
CA TYR A 48 4.08 12.09 0.11
C TYR A 48 4.05 13.43 0.84
N SER A 49 3.37 14.41 0.25
CA SER A 49 3.11 15.70 0.87
C SER A 49 1.62 15.86 1.15
N PHE A 50 1.26 15.87 2.43
CA PHE A 50 -0.12 16.02 2.87
C PHE A 50 -0.58 17.45 2.63
N LYS A 51 -1.65 17.63 1.84
CA LYS A 51 -2.22 18.95 1.56
C LYS A 51 -2.72 19.61 2.85
N LYS A 52 -2.72 20.95 2.89
CA LYS A 52 -3.27 21.73 4.02
C LYS A 52 -4.70 21.34 4.40
N MET A 53 -5.52 20.89 3.45
CA MET A 53 -6.89 20.44 3.74
C MET A 53 -6.96 19.16 4.61
N TYR A 54 -5.85 18.44 4.79
CA TYR A 54 -5.78 17.25 5.64
C TYR A 54 -5.49 17.57 7.11
N ASN A 55 -5.54 18.84 7.51
CA ASN A 55 -5.34 19.28 8.88
C ASN A 55 -6.32 18.59 9.84
N GLY A 56 -5.81 18.12 10.98
CA GLY A 56 -6.61 17.81 12.16
C GLY A 56 -6.46 18.93 13.19
N ALA A 57 -5.28 19.00 13.82
CA ALA A 57 -4.87 20.18 14.58
C ALA A 57 -4.27 21.24 13.62
N PRO A 58 -4.30 22.54 13.96
CA PRO A 58 -3.73 23.57 13.09
C PRO A 58 -2.26 23.31 12.75
N GLY A 59 -1.97 23.11 11.46
CA GLY A 59 -0.61 22.85 10.95
C GLY A 59 -0.19 21.37 10.95
N PHE A 60 -1.05 20.45 11.40
CA PHE A 60 -0.72 19.04 11.53
C PHE A 60 -1.79 18.13 10.90
N VAL A 61 -1.33 17.08 10.23
CA VAL A 61 -2.19 16.09 9.56
C VAL A 61 -3.08 15.39 10.59
N HIS A 62 -4.37 15.21 10.24
CA HIS A 62 -5.29 14.43 11.06
C HIS A 62 -4.83 12.98 11.19
N GLY A 63 -4.85 12.41 12.40
CA GLY A 63 -4.41 11.04 12.66
C GLY A 63 -5.11 9.99 11.78
N GLY A 64 -6.39 10.18 11.49
CA GLY A 64 -7.15 9.32 10.56
C GLY A 64 -6.59 9.34 9.13
N ILE A 65 -6.11 10.49 8.62
CA ILE A 65 -5.51 10.56 7.27
C ILE A 65 -4.15 9.84 7.24
N LEU A 66 -3.36 10.00 8.30
CA LEU A 66 -2.10 9.25 8.47
C LEU A 66 -2.36 7.74 8.51
N SER A 67 -3.38 7.30 9.25
CA SER A 67 -3.80 5.90 9.26
C SER A 67 -4.24 5.42 7.87
N THR A 68 -5.02 6.23 7.14
CA THR A 68 -5.48 5.86 5.79
C THR A 68 -4.33 5.67 4.81
N VAL A 69 -3.35 6.58 4.75
CA VAL A 69 -2.24 6.40 3.81
C VAL A 69 -1.35 5.20 4.16
N LEU A 70 -1.20 4.89 5.46
CA LEU A 70 -0.44 3.72 5.92
C LEU A 70 -1.18 2.40 5.64
N ASP A 71 -2.50 2.37 5.84
CA ASP A 71 -3.35 1.23 5.45
C ASP A 71 -3.29 1.00 3.93
N GLU A 72 -3.43 2.06 3.13
CA GLU A 72 -3.32 1.98 1.66
C GLU A 72 -1.92 1.55 1.20
N ALA A 73 -0.84 1.96 1.88
CA ALA A 73 0.52 1.51 1.58
C ALA A 73 0.69 0.00 1.86
N MET A 74 0.20 -0.49 3.00
CA MET A 74 0.24 -1.92 3.34
C MET A 74 -0.68 -2.76 2.42
N GLY A 75 -1.87 -2.25 2.08
CA GLY A 75 -2.80 -2.88 1.15
C GLY A 75 -2.24 -2.94 -0.27
N GLY A 76 -1.67 -1.83 -0.76
CA GLY A 76 -0.97 -1.77 -2.04
C GLY A 76 0.19 -2.77 -2.12
N LEU A 77 0.96 -2.90 -1.03
CA LEU A 77 2.00 -3.92 -0.93
C LEU A 77 1.42 -5.35 -1.05
N CYS A 78 0.26 -5.64 -0.46
CA CYS A 78 -0.38 -6.95 -0.64
C CYS A 78 -0.68 -7.24 -2.12
N PHE A 79 -1.16 -6.25 -2.88
CA PHE A 79 -1.38 -6.40 -4.33
C PHE A 79 -0.06 -6.63 -5.07
N HIS A 80 1.00 -5.90 -4.72
CA HIS A 80 2.35 -6.10 -5.26
C HIS A 80 2.94 -7.46 -4.93
N LEU A 81 2.50 -8.10 -3.84
CA LEU A 81 2.88 -9.48 -3.46
C LEU A 81 1.95 -10.54 -4.09
N GLY A 82 0.97 -10.12 -4.89
CA GLY A 82 0.06 -11.00 -5.62
C GLY A 82 -1.14 -11.49 -4.81
N TYR A 83 -1.53 -10.75 -3.76
CA TYR A 83 -2.67 -11.08 -2.91
C TYR A 83 -3.74 -10.01 -2.97
N ILE A 84 -4.98 -10.43 -3.21
CA ILE A 84 -6.14 -9.59 -3.00
C ILE A 84 -6.55 -9.72 -1.55
N VAL A 85 -6.74 -8.59 -0.89
CA VAL A 85 -6.95 -8.55 0.54
C VAL A 85 -8.04 -7.59 0.95
N MET A 86 -8.51 -7.75 2.18
CA MET A 86 -9.20 -6.72 2.95
C MET A 86 -8.46 -6.53 4.27
N THR A 87 -8.41 -5.30 4.78
CA THR A 87 -7.85 -5.00 6.09
C THR A 87 -8.64 -5.78 7.16
N ASP A 88 -7.93 -6.56 7.98
CA ASP A 88 -8.50 -7.34 9.09
C ASP A 88 -8.29 -6.60 10.40
N THR A 89 -7.03 -6.20 10.66
CA THR A 89 -6.66 -5.37 11.81
C THR A 89 -5.57 -4.39 11.42
N MET A 90 -5.57 -3.20 12.03
CA MET A 90 -4.48 -2.25 11.95
C MET A 90 -4.28 -1.58 13.31
N SER A 91 -3.02 -1.31 13.67
CA SER A 91 -2.64 -0.65 14.92
C SER A 91 -1.54 0.37 14.62
N PHE A 92 -1.68 1.58 15.16
CA PHE A 92 -0.75 2.68 14.91
C PHE A 92 -0.31 3.34 16.22
N LYS A 93 0.98 3.69 16.28
CA LYS A 93 1.57 4.53 17.32
C LYS A 93 1.98 5.86 16.69
N PHE A 94 1.40 6.94 17.18
CA PHE A 94 1.70 8.31 16.75
C PHE A 94 2.75 8.91 17.68
N HIS A 95 4.00 8.93 17.23
CA HIS A 95 5.16 9.33 18.01
C HIS A 95 5.37 10.84 18.04
N LYS A 96 5.07 11.54 16.93
CA LYS A 96 5.15 13.00 16.81
C LYS A 96 4.03 13.54 15.93
N ALA A 97 3.63 14.78 16.17
CA ALA A 97 2.67 15.47 15.31
C ALA A 97 3.26 15.65 13.90
N THR A 98 2.52 15.22 12.88
CA THR A 98 2.98 15.21 11.48
C THR A 98 2.60 16.53 10.81
N PRO A 99 3.55 17.31 10.28
CA PRO A 99 3.23 18.57 9.61
C PRO A 99 2.52 18.32 8.26
N VAL A 100 1.56 19.18 7.93
CA VAL A 100 1.07 19.30 6.54
C VAL A 100 2.10 20.02 5.68
N GLU A 101 1.97 19.91 4.35
CA GLU A 101 2.75 20.63 3.34
C GLU A 101 4.27 20.39 3.42
N LYS A 102 4.67 19.30 4.09
CA LYS A 102 6.03 18.79 4.13
C LYS A 102 6.10 17.47 3.39
N GLU A 103 7.15 17.27 2.61
CA GLU A 103 7.43 15.99 1.98
C GLU A 103 7.97 15.01 3.03
N LEU A 104 7.33 13.85 3.12
CA LEU A 104 7.59 12.81 4.12
C LEU A 104 7.74 11.46 3.43
N LEU A 105 8.47 10.56 4.08
CA LEU A 105 8.74 9.22 3.57
C LEU A 105 7.75 8.23 4.17
N ILE A 106 7.09 7.43 3.33
CA ILE A 106 6.18 6.37 3.73
C ILE A 106 6.75 5.04 3.26
N ARG A 107 6.86 4.07 4.17
CA ARG A 107 7.34 2.73 3.90
C ARG A 107 6.39 1.69 4.47
N ALA A 108 6.23 0.58 3.76
CA ALA A 108 5.54 -0.61 4.24
C ALA A 108 6.27 -1.86 3.74
N TRP A 109 6.43 -2.87 4.58
CA TRP A 109 7.15 -4.11 4.25
C TRP A 109 6.43 -5.33 4.83
N PRO A 110 6.58 -6.52 4.19
CA PRO A 110 5.98 -7.73 4.70
C PRO A 110 6.75 -8.21 5.93
N ILE A 111 6.03 -8.77 6.91
CA ILE A 111 6.59 -9.45 8.08
C ILE A 111 6.36 -10.95 7.98
N LYS A 112 5.16 -11.37 7.59
CA LYS A 112 4.86 -12.81 7.52
C LYS A 112 3.66 -13.07 6.64
N LYS A 113 3.71 -14.16 5.88
CA LYS A 113 2.53 -14.73 5.23
C LYS A 113 1.99 -15.91 6.03
N ALA A 114 0.87 -15.69 6.72
CA ALA A 114 0.11 -16.76 7.34
C ALA A 114 -0.79 -17.46 6.31
N LYS A 115 -1.55 -18.47 6.75
CA LYS A 115 -2.42 -19.25 5.86
C LYS A 115 -3.46 -18.39 5.13
N ARG A 116 -4.13 -17.48 5.86
CA ARG A 116 -5.22 -16.62 5.33
C ARG A 116 -4.96 -15.13 5.54
N LYS A 117 -3.75 -14.76 5.97
CA LYS A 117 -3.40 -13.36 6.26
C LYS A 117 -2.00 -13.03 5.77
N VAL A 118 -1.79 -11.80 5.36
CA VAL A 118 -0.47 -11.18 5.25
C VAL A 118 -0.32 -10.21 6.41
N LEU A 119 0.78 -10.33 7.16
CA LEU A 119 1.15 -9.43 8.25
C LEU A 119 2.23 -8.49 7.72
N LEU A 120 2.04 -7.20 7.96
CA LEU A 120 2.91 -6.13 7.47
C LEU A 120 3.19 -5.12 8.58
N GLU A 121 4.31 -4.42 8.45
CA GLU A 121 4.62 -3.21 9.19
C GLU A 121 4.72 -2.02 8.23
N CYS A 122 4.54 -0.82 8.79
CA CYS A 122 4.69 0.42 8.06
C CYS A 122 5.19 1.54 8.96
N GLU A 123 5.86 2.51 8.36
CA GLU A 123 6.36 3.70 9.04
C GLU A 123 6.18 4.95 8.17
N LEU A 124 6.02 6.08 8.87
CA LEU A 124 6.04 7.42 8.29
C LEU A 124 7.15 8.22 8.99
N THR A 125 8.12 8.70 8.22
CA THR A 125 9.29 9.42 8.72
C THR A 125 9.52 10.74 7.99
N SER A 126 10.43 11.57 8.51
CA SER A 126 11.09 12.59 7.69
C SER A 126 11.90 11.95 6.56
N LEU A 127 12.23 12.72 5.52
CA LEU A 127 12.98 12.22 4.36
C LEU A 127 14.37 11.67 4.73
N ASP A 128 15.01 12.27 5.72
CA ASP A 128 16.30 11.82 6.27
C ASP A 128 16.17 10.63 7.24
N GLY A 129 14.95 10.21 7.58
CA GLY A 129 14.67 9.14 8.54
C GLY A 129 14.91 9.51 10.02
N GLU A 130 15.34 10.73 10.34
CA GLU A 130 15.67 11.12 11.72
C GLU A 130 14.44 11.24 12.63
N ILE A 131 13.29 11.55 12.05
CA ILE A 131 12.03 11.71 12.77
C ILE A 131 11.07 10.60 12.38
N LEU A 132 10.80 9.69 13.32
CA LEU A 132 9.65 8.80 13.25
C LEU A 132 8.38 9.55 13.70
N TYR A 133 7.40 9.67 12.81
CA TYR A 133 6.09 10.26 13.12
C TYR A 133 5.07 9.20 13.51
N VAL A 134 4.97 8.14 12.70
CA VAL A 134 4.00 7.06 12.92
C VAL A 134 4.66 5.72 12.61
N LYS A 135 4.45 4.75 13.48
CA LYS A 135 4.75 3.33 13.23
C LYS A 135 3.46 2.54 13.32
N GLY A 136 3.29 1.55 12.46
CA GLY A 136 2.10 0.71 12.45
C GLY A 136 2.37 -0.72 12.05
N GLU A 137 1.39 -1.55 12.37
CA GLU A 137 1.31 -2.95 11.96
C GLU A 137 -0.10 -3.24 11.45
N GLY A 138 -0.20 -4.15 10.49
CA GLY A 138 -1.45 -4.51 9.85
C GLY A 138 -1.54 -6.00 9.54
N ALA A 139 -2.74 -6.55 9.68
CA ALA A 139 -3.09 -7.87 9.19
C ALA A 139 -4.14 -7.73 8.09
N PHE A 140 -3.90 -8.39 6.97
CA PHE A 140 -4.71 -8.30 5.76
C PHE A 140 -5.23 -9.67 5.39
N HIS A 141 -6.55 -9.85 5.41
CA HIS A 141 -7.20 -11.11 5.10
C HIS A 141 -7.16 -11.38 3.60
N ILE A 142 -6.60 -12.52 3.19
CA ILE A 142 -6.52 -12.90 1.78
C ILE A 142 -7.90 -13.35 1.30
N LEU A 143 -8.45 -12.64 0.32
CA LEU A 143 -9.76 -12.95 -0.23
C LEU A 143 -9.70 -14.21 -1.11
N PRO A 144 -10.66 -15.13 -0.97
CA PRO A 144 -10.84 -16.21 -1.92
C PRO A 144 -11.09 -15.70 -3.35
N PRO A 145 -10.64 -16.42 -4.40
CA PRO A 145 -10.78 -15.98 -5.80
C PRO A 145 -12.21 -15.62 -6.23
N ARG A 146 -13.23 -16.27 -5.65
CA ARG A 146 -14.65 -15.98 -5.92
C ARG A 146 -15.11 -14.56 -5.56
N PHE A 147 -14.36 -13.87 -4.71
CA PHE A 147 -14.64 -12.47 -4.36
C PHE A 147 -13.96 -11.49 -5.31
N PHE A 148 -13.06 -11.97 -6.18
CA PHE A 148 -12.48 -11.14 -7.20
C PHE A 148 -13.52 -10.81 -8.27
N SER A 149 -13.78 -9.53 -8.45
CA SER A 149 -14.89 -9.04 -9.26
C SER A 149 -14.57 -7.68 -9.88
N ASP A 150 -15.36 -7.29 -10.88
CA ASP A 150 -15.18 -6.03 -11.61
C ASP A 150 -15.28 -4.84 -10.67
N LYS A 151 -16.03 -4.98 -9.58
CA LYS A 151 -16.18 -3.95 -8.55
C LYS A 151 -14.86 -3.65 -7.84
N LEU A 152 -14.01 -4.65 -7.62
CA LEU A 152 -12.73 -4.46 -6.94
C LEU A 152 -11.64 -3.92 -7.88
N THR A 153 -11.76 -4.18 -9.18
CA THR A 153 -10.75 -3.80 -10.18
C THR A 153 -11.17 -2.64 -11.07
N GLY A 154 -12.39 -2.13 -10.92
CA GLY A 154 -12.94 -1.08 -11.80
C GLY A 154 -13.05 -1.54 -13.25
N GLY A 155 -13.43 -2.81 -13.48
CA GLY A 155 -13.53 -3.39 -14.83
C GLY A 155 -12.20 -3.87 -15.44
N LYS A 156 -11.08 -3.79 -14.71
CA LYS A 156 -9.75 -4.28 -15.15
C LYS A 156 -9.43 -5.72 -14.73
N ILE A 157 -10.42 -6.60 -14.53
CA ILE A 157 -10.21 -7.95 -13.94
C ILE A 157 -9.11 -8.74 -14.66
N ALA A 158 -9.11 -8.76 -15.99
CA ALA A 158 -8.15 -9.57 -16.76
C ALA A 158 -6.69 -9.13 -16.50
N ILE A 159 -6.43 -7.82 -16.60
CA ILE A 159 -5.12 -7.22 -16.35
C ILE A 159 -4.70 -7.45 -14.89
N ALA A 160 -5.62 -7.22 -13.95
CA ALA A 160 -5.34 -7.38 -12.54
C ALA A 160 -5.04 -8.85 -12.17
N ASN A 161 -5.76 -9.84 -12.73
CA ASN A 161 -5.46 -11.27 -12.55
C ASN A 161 -4.05 -11.63 -13.04
N GLU A 162 -3.68 -11.12 -14.21
CA GLU A 162 -2.38 -11.40 -14.82
C GLU A 162 -1.25 -10.78 -14.00
N LEU A 163 -1.38 -9.50 -13.62
CA LEU A 163 -0.43 -8.82 -12.74
C LEU A 163 -0.28 -9.50 -11.38
N LEU A 164 -1.39 -9.89 -10.74
CA LEU A 164 -1.35 -10.60 -9.45
C LEU A 164 -0.60 -11.95 -9.58
N SER A 165 -0.78 -12.64 -10.70
CA SER A 165 -0.10 -13.91 -10.98
C SER A 165 1.41 -13.71 -11.18
N VAL A 166 1.80 -12.71 -11.98
CA VAL A 166 3.21 -12.34 -12.22
C VAL A 166 3.88 -11.90 -10.92
N ASN A 167 3.23 -11.00 -10.18
CA ASN A 167 3.68 -10.52 -8.88
C ASN A 167 3.98 -11.69 -7.94
N LYS A 168 2.99 -12.59 -7.77
CA LYS A 168 3.12 -13.73 -6.86
C LYS A 168 4.28 -14.64 -7.23
N LEU A 169 4.47 -14.91 -8.52
CA LEU A 169 5.56 -15.75 -9.01
C LEU A 169 6.94 -15.10 -8.83
N LYS A 170 7.06 -13.81 -9.17
CA LYS A 170 8.34 -13.09 -9.12
C LYS A 170 8.76 -12.70 -7.70
N ARG A 171 7.80 -12.54 -6.78
CA ARG A 171 8.04 -12.00 -5.42
C ARG A 171 7.79 -13.00 -4.30
N ALA A 172 7.53 -14.28 -4.59
CA ALA A 172 7.38 -15.33 -3.59
C ALA A 172 8.55 -15.40 -2.60
N HIS A 173 9.77 -15.22 -3.12
CA HIS A 173 11.03 -15.25 -2.36
C HIS A 173 11.15 -14.19 -1.25
N LEU A 174 10.31 -13.15 -1.26
CA LEU A 174 10.36 -12.09 -0.25
C LEU A 174 9.89 -12.57 1.12
N PHE A 175 9.05 -13.61 1.18
CA PHE A 175 8.67 -14.21 2.46
C PHE A 175 9.74 -15.15 3.01
N ASP A 176 10.54 -15.77 2.14
CA ASP A 176 11.64 -16.65 2.55
C ASP A 176 12.75 -15.86 3.27
N ARG A 177 12.90 -14.56 2.95
CA ARG A 177 13.87 -13.65 3.60
C ARG A 177 13.50 -13.25 5.03
N ILE A 178 12.27 -13.51 5.47
CA ILE A 178 11.76 -13.04 6.76
C ILE A 178 11.68 -14.19 7.80
N GLU A 179 11.77 -15.44 7.35
CA GLU A 179 11.77 -16.61 8.24
C GLU A 179 13.18 -16.98 8.78
N THR A 180 14.20 -16.16 8.50
CA THR A 180 15.58 -16.27 9.05
C THR A 180 15.85 -15.23 10.12
#